data_AF-A0A258FRB4-F1
#
_entry.id   AF-A0A258FRB4-F1
#
_cell.length_a   1.000
_cell.length_b   1.000
_cell.length_c   1.000
_cell.angle_alpha   90.00
_cell.angle_beta   90.00
_cell.angle_gamma   90.00
#
_symmetry.space_group_name_H-M   'P 1'
#
loop_
_entity.id
_entity.type
_entity.pdbx_description
1 polymer ?
#
loop_
_entity_poly.entity_id
_entity_poly.type
_entity_poly.pdbx_seq_one_letter_code
_entity_poly.pdbx_strand_id
1 'polypeptide(L)'
;MAQDIPPTGGAPAVEALTSEAPTGPQWKVFSRSNTSNYLIDLTSIRPEGDELRVSIARVPNAGEATDLSHVVDTFGLRCSAGESHVISSTELLEDGVTAETFQTDEPWSEPRGGSLDATVKELACEDMVPSGDAYAAITDYIAAGRP
;
A
#
# COMPACT_ATOMS: atom_id res chain seq x y z
N MET A 1 17.61 -33.88 58.08
CA MET A 1 17.12 -32.56 58.53
C MET A 1 17.00 -31.71 57.28
N ALA A 2 15.82 -31.69 56.66
CA ALA A 2 15.55 -30.92 55.45
C ALA A 2 14.89 -29.60 55.85
N GLN A 3 15.44 -28.48 55.39
CA GLN A 3 14.90 -27.15 55.62
C GLN A 3 14.13 -26.71 54.38
N ASP A 4 12.85 -26.43 54.61
CA ASP A 4 11.89 -25.81 53.71
C ASP A 4 12.17 -24.29 53.65
N ILE A 5 12.30 -23.75 52.43
CA ILE A 5 12.37 -22.30 52.18
C ILE A 5 11.37 -21.99 51.05
N PRO A 6 10.31 -21.20 51.29
CA PRO A 6 9.50 -20.61 50.23
C PRO A 6 10.07 -19.24 49.83
N PRO A 7 9.99 -18.88 48.54
CA PRO A 7 9.35 -17.60 48.19
C PRO A 7 8.61 -17.70 46.83
N THR A 8 7.78 -16.80 46.34
CA THR A 8 7.08 -15.60 46.78
C THR A 8 6.16 -15.26 45.61
N GLY A 9 4.94 -14.80 45.91
CA GLY A 9 4.02 -14.03 45.08
C GLY A 9 4.27 -13.95 43.57
N GLY A 10 3.39 -14.54 42.79
CA GLY A 10 3.24 -14.23 41.37
C GLY A 10 2.89 -12.75 41.20
N ALA A 11 3.81 -11.98 40.64
CA ALA A 11 3.50 -10.69 40.05
C ALA A 11 2.73 -10.91 38.74
N PRO A 12 1.69 -10.11 38.43
CA PRO A 12 1.04 -10.20 37.14
C PRO A 12 2.07 -9.85 36.06
N ALA A 13 2.22 -10.74 35.08
CA ALA A 13 2.96 -10.45 33.88
C ALA A 13 2.29 -9.24 33.21
N VAL A 14 3.02 -8.13 33.15
CA VAL A 14 2.70 -7.05 32.24
C VAL A 14 2.92 -7.61 30.83
N GLU A 15 1.85 -8.02 30.16
CA GLU A 15 1.88 -8.31 28.74
C GLU A 15 2.24 -7.02 28.03
N ALA A 16 3.52 -6.89 27.70
CA ALA A 16 3.98 -5.90 26.75
C ALA A 16 3.25 -6.19 25.44
N LEU A 17 2.25 -5.37 25.12
CA LEU A 17 1.66 -5.27 23.80
C LEU A 17 2.79 -4.84 22.86
N THR A 18 3.55 -5.82 22.36
CA THR A 18 4.42 -5.61 21.21
C THR A 18 3.46 -5.32 20.07
N SER A 19 3.29 -4.04 19.75
CA SER A 19 2.64 -3.62 18.52
C SER A 19 3.56 -4.08 17.39
N GLU A 20 3.37 -5.32 16.94
CA GLU A 20 4.06 -5.84 15.77
C GLU A 20 3.71 -4.90 14.62
N ALA A 21 4.72 -4.28 14.03
CA ALA A 21 4.50 -3.48 12.84
C ALA A 21 3.84 -4.40 11.79
N PRO A 22 2.81 -3.92 11.07
CA PRO A 22 2.16 -4.73 10.05
C PRO A 22 3.23 -5.25 9.09
N THR A 23 3.33 -6.57 9.00
CA THR A 23 4.34 -7.26 8.16
C THR A 23 3.84 -7.46 6.72
N GLY A 24 2.65 -6.94 6.40
CA GLY A 24 2.03 -7.02 5.09
C GLY A 24 1.65 -5.64 4.54
N PRO A 25 1.05 -5.60 3.33
CA PRO A 25 0.65 -4.36 2.68
C PRO A 25 -0.21 -3.47 3.57
N GLN A 26 -0.05 -2.16 3.39
CA GLN A 26 -0.91 -1.16 4.03
C GLN A 26 -1.51 -0.24 2.97
N TRP A 27 -2.59 -0.71 2.37
CA TRP A 27 -3.30 0.02 1.33
C TRP A 27 -4.18 1.12 1.92
N LYS A 28 -3.99 2.36 1.48
CA LYS A 28 -4.82 3.49 1.88
C LYS A 28 -5.36 4.24 0.67
N VAL A 29 -6.64 4.59 0.69
CA VAL A 29 -7.23 5.45 -0.34
C VAL A 29 -6.66 6.86 -0.21
N PHE A 30 -6.12 7.40 -1.31
CA PHE A 30 -5.62 8.78 -1.35
C PHE A 30 -6.37 9.67 -2.35
N SER A 31 -7.00 9.06 -3.35
CA SER A 31 -7.77 9.78 -4.36
C SER A 31 -8.96 8.95 -4.84
N ARG A 32 -10.01 9.63 -5.28
CA ARG A 32 -11.20 9.02 -5.86
C ARG A 32 -11.61 9.83 -7.09
N SER A 33 -11.96 9.13 -8.16
CA SER A 33 -12.54 9.69 -9.38
C SER A 33 -13.95 9.14 -9.62
N ASN A 34 -14.58 9.59 -10.70
CA ASN A 34 -15.90 9.10 -11.10
C ASN A 34 -15.90 7.62 -11.52
N THR A 35 -14.73 7.02 -11.78
CA THR A 35 -14.62 5.62 -12.25
C THR A 35 -13.75 4.75 -11.36
N SER A 36 -12.88 5.33 -10.53
CA SER A 36 -11.89 4.55 -9.79
C SER A 36 -11.52 5.17 -8.45
N ASN A 37 -11.21 4.31 -7.49
CA ASN A 37 -10.57 4.65 -6.24
C ASN A 37 -9.08 4.28 -6.35
N TYR A 38 -8.21 5.18 -5.91
CA TYR A 38 -6.76 5.02 -5.96
C TYR A 38 -6.23 4.79 -4.56
N LEU A 39 -5.52 3.68 -4.39
CA LEU A 39 -4.92 3.27 -3.13
C LEU A 39 -3.40 3.23 -3.26
N ILE A 40 -2.69 3.60 -2.20
CA ILE A 40 -1.24 3.50 -2.09
C ILE A 40 -0.88 2.44 -1.05
N ASP A 41 0.06 1.56 -1.35
CA ASP A 41 0.65 0.66 -0.35
C ASP A 41 1.82 1.37 0.35
N LEU A 42 1.59 1.82 1.57
CA LEU A 42 2.62 2.52 2.36
C LEU A 42 3.83 1.64 2.69
N THR A 43 3.66 0.32 2.69
CA THR A 43 4.76 -0.60 2.95
C THR A 43 5.59 -0.90 1.70
N SER A 44 5.09 -0.55 0.51
CA SER A 44 5.83 -0.65 -0.74
C SER A 44 6.81 0.51 -0.95
N ILE A 45 6.62 1.65 -0.25
CA ILE A 45 7.46 2.85 -0.37
C ILE A 45 8.88 2.54 0.13
N ARG A 46 9.80 2.20 -0.76
CA ARG A 46 11.15 1.77 -0.39
C ARG A 46 12.18 2.30 -1.39
N PRO A 47 13.38 2.67 -0.92
CA PRO A 47 14.46 3.07 -1.82
C PRO A 47 15.00 1.86 -2.60
N GLU A 48 15.25 2.07 -3.89
CA GLU A 48 15.92 1.12 -4.76
C GLU A 48 16.93 1.85 -5.65
N GLY A 49 18.21 1.84 -5.26
CA GLY A 49 19.22 2.64 -5.96
C GLY A 49 18.99 4.15 -5.77
N ASP A 50 18.78 4.88 -6.87
CA ASP A 50 18.53 6.33 -6.91
C ASP A 50 17.04 6.72 -6.93
N GLU A 51 16.12 5.74 -6.90
CA GLU A 51 14.67 5.95 -6.91
C GLU A 51 14.00 5.46 -5.62
N LEU A 52 12.80 5.99 -5.33
CA LEU A 52 11.82 5.32 -4.49
C LEU A 52 10.89 4.50 -5.37
N ARG A 53 10.55 3.30 -4.92
CA ARG A 53 9.47 2.51 -5.51
C ARG A 53 8.23 2.57 -4.65
N VAL A 54 7.06 2.54 -5.29
CA VAL A 54 5.76 2.49 -4.62
C VAL A 54 4.72 1.82 -5.51
N SER A 55 3.83 1.05 -4.90
CA SER A 55 2.71 0.38 -5.56
C SER A 55 1.41 1.14 -5.33
N ILE A 56 0.66 1.32 -6.41
CA ILE A 56 -0.61 2.04 -6.46
C ILE A 56 -1.66 1.13 -7.07
N ALA A 57 -2.78 0.95 -6.40
CA ALA A 57 -3.91 0.21 -6.93
C ALA A 57 -4.95 1.17 -7.50
N ARG A 58 -5.48 0.83 -8.69
CA ARG A 58 -6.62 1.45 -9.33
C ARG A 58 -7.79 0.47 -9.31
N VAL A 59 -8.73 0.72 -8.41
CA VAL A 59 -9.90 -0.14 -8.20
C VAL A 59 -11.13 0.55 -8.81
N PRO A 60 -11.93 -0.11 -9.67
CA PRO A 60 -13.21 0.44 -10.12
C PRO A 60 -14.07 0.85 -8.92
N ASN A 61 -14.66 2.04 -8.95
CA ASN A 61 -15.43 2.57 -7.82
C ASN A 61 -16.85 1.96 -7.70
N ALA A 62 -17.25 1.17 -8.69
CA ALA A 62 -18.51 0.44 -8.75
C ALA A 62 -18.27 -0.94 -9.37
N GLY A 63 -19.16 -1.88 -9.07
CA GLY A 63 -19.07 -3.27 -9.50
C GLY A 63 -19.67 -4.20 -8.46
N GLU A 64 -19.77 -5.48 -8.80
CA GLU A 64 -20.20 -6.50 -7.84
C GLU A 64 -19.16 -6.63 -6.70
N ALA A 65 -19.59 -7.05 -5.52
CA ALA A 65 -18.68 -7.28 -4.40
C ALA A 65 -17.72 -8.45 -4.66
N THR A 66 -18.09 -9.35 -5.57
CA THR A 66 -17.28 -10.49 -6.01
C THR A 66 -16.36 -10.14 -7.18
N ASP A 67 -16.50 -8.97 -7.79
CA ASP A 67 -15.60 -8.50 -8.83
C ASP A 67 -14.35 -7.92 -8.18
N LEU A 68 -13.28 -8.71 -8.19
CA LEU A 68 -11.98 -8.36 -7.63
C LEU A 68 -11.07 -7.67 -8.65
N SER A 69 -11.57 -7.30 -9.83
CA SER A 69 -10.75 -6.71 -10.88
C SER A 69 -10.16 -5.37 -10.45
N HIS A 70 -8.86 -5.20 -10.67
CA HIS A 70 -8.14 -3.96 -10.44
C HIS A 70 -6.79 -4.00 -11.15
N VAL A 71 -6.16 -2.83 -11.24
CA VAL A 71 -4.78 -2.70 -11.74
C VAL A 71 -3.88 -2.27 -10.60
N VAL A 72 -2.68 -2.84 -10.52
CA VAL A 72 -1.61 -2.39 -9.62
C VAL A 72 -0.45 -1.87 -10.45
N ASP A 73 -0.21 -0.57 -10.37
CA ASP A 73 0.91 0.12 -11.00
C ASP A 73 2.07 0.21 -10.00
N THR A 74 3.28 -0.17 -10.40
CA THR A 74 4.51 0.11 -9.62
C THR A 74 5.20 1.32 -10.22
N PHE A 75 5.39 2.36 -9.43
CA PHE A 75 6.05 3.61 -9.82
C PHE A 75 7.51 3.62 -9.39
N GLY A 76 8.36 4.17 -10.25
CA GLY A 76 9.69 4.65 -9.89
C GLY A 76 9.64 6.17 -9.73
N LEU A 77 10.25 6.69 -8.66
CA LEU A 77 10.22 8.11 -8.30
C LEU A 77 11.63 8.63 -8.01
N ARG A 78 12.03 9.69 -8.72
CA ARG A 78 13.27 10.43 -8.41
C ARG A 78 12.93 11.74 -7.73
N CYS A 79 12.73 11.68 -6.41
CA CYS A 79 12.29 12.83 -5.61
C CYS A 79 13.14 14.09 -5.81
N SER A 80 14.47 13.95 -5.85
CA SER A 80 15.40 15.08 -6.06
C SER A 80 15.35 15.65 -7.48
N ALA A 81 15.02 14.84 -8.49
CA ALA A 81 14.90 15.27 -9.89
C ALA A 81 13.48 15.73 -10.24
N GLY A 82 12.49 15.42 -9.39
CA GLY A 82 11.09 15.72 -9.65
C GLY A 82 10.43 14.81 -10.68
N GLU A 83 11.07 13.70 -11.05
CA GLU A 83 10.63 12.80 -12.11
C GLU A 83 9.92 11.56 -11.57
N SER A 84 9.03 10.99 -12.38
CA SER A 84 8.48 9.65 -12.16
C SER A 84 8.36 8.90 -13.48
N HIS A 85 8.11 7.60 -13.37
CA HIS A 85 7.59 6.77 -14.44
C HIS A 85 6.87 5.56 -13.83
N VAL A 86 5.99 4.92 -14.60
CA VAL A 86 5.53 3.58 -14.27
C VAL A 86 6.63 2.60 -14.65
N ILE A 87 6.93 1.63 -13.77
CA ILE A 87 7.88 0.52 -14.00
C ILE A 87 7.12 -0.68 -14.57
N SER A 88 6.01 -1.01 -13.92
CA SER A 88 5.18 -2.15 -14.28
C SER A 88 3.72 -1.90 -13.95
N SER A 89 2.86 -2.62 -14.66
CA SER A 89 1.42 -2.68 -14.37
C SER A 89 0.99 -4.13 -14.35
N THR A 90 0.28 -4.49 -13.28
CA THR A 90 -0.29 -5.82 -13.06
C THR A 90 -1.80 -5.71 -13.12
N GLU A 91 -2.43 -6.45 -14.03
CA GLU A 91 -3.88 -6.54 -14.16
C GLU A 91 -4.39 -7.76 -13.40
N LEU A 92 -5.42 -7.56 -12.58
CA LEU A 92 -6.15 -8.62 -11.88
C LEU A 92 -7.56 -8.74 -12.45
N LEU A 93 -7.98 -9.98 -12.73
CA LEU A 93 -9.32 -10.30 -13.25
C LEU A 93 -10.37 -10.27 -12.13
N GLU A 94 -11.63 -10.47 -12.53
CA GLU A 94 -12.79 -10.51 -11.62
C GLU A 94 -12.65 -11.54 -10.50
N ASP A 95 -11.96 -12.67 -10.75
CA ASP A 95 -11.69 -13.71 -9.75
C ASP A 95 -10.47 -13.41 -8.84
N GLY A 96 -9.82 -12.27 -9.05
CA GLY A 96 -8.62 -11.84 -8.33
C GLY A 96 -7.34 -12.53 -8.82
N VAL A 97 -7.40 -13.32 -9.88
CA VAL A 97 -6.21 -13.91 -10.50
C VAL A 97 -5.51 -12.87 -11.35
N THR A 98 -4.18 -12.82 -11.25
CA THR A 98 -3.36 -11.99 -12.13
C THR A 98 -3.55 -12.43 -13.58
N ALA A 99 -4.06 -11.52 -14.41
CA ALA A 99 -4.19 -11.71 -15.84
C ALA A 99 -2.82 -11.62 -16.51
N GLU A 100 -2.16 -10.49 -16.30
CA GLU A 100 -0.91 -10.14 -16.92
C GLU A 100 -0.12 -9.19 -16.01
N THR A 101 1.21 -9.24 -16.13
CA THR A 101 2.09 -8.19 -15.65
C THR A 101 2.99 -7.79 -16.80
N PHE A 102 2.97 -6.51 -17.15
CA PHE A 102 3.80 -5.97 -18.20
C PHE A 102 4.74 -4.89 -17.63
N GLN A 103 5.93 -4.83 -18.20
CA GLN A 103 6.84 -3.69 -18.00
C GLN A 103 6.42 -2.60 -18.98
N THR A 104 6.43 -1.35 -18.53
CA THR A 104 5.92 -0.22 -19.31
C THR A 104 7.01 0.44 -20.15
N ASP A 105 8.29 0.24 -19.82
CA ASP A 105 9.46 0.90 -20.45
C ASP A 105 9.29 2.42 -20.59
N GLU A 106 8.53 3.04 -19.68
CA GLU A 106 8.21 4.47 -19.74
C GLU A 106 9.45 5.31 -19.40
N PRO A 107 9.74 6.38 -20.16
CA PRO A 107 10.85 7.27 -19.82
C PRO A 107 10.53 8.07 -18.56
N TRP A 108 11.57 8.39 -17.80
CA TRP A 108 11.51 9.38 -16.74
C TRP A 108 10.99 10.71 -17.28
N SER A 109 9.99 11.28 -16.60
CA SER A 109 9.44 12.58 -16.95
C SER A 109 8.94 13.32 -15.72
N GLU A 110 8.83 14.65 -15.81
CA GLU A 110 8.18 15.45 -14.78
C GLU A 110 6.65 15.24 -14.85
N PRO A 111 6.00 14.79 -13.76
CA PRO A 111 4.56 14.63 -13.73
C PRO A 111 3.82 15.92 -14.01
N ARG A 112 2.79 15.84 -14.85
CA ARG A 112 1.87 16.97 -15.01
C ARG A 112 1.14 17.21 -13.69
N GLY A 113 1.17 18.46 -13.20
CA GLY A 113 0.42 18.84 -11.99
C GLY A 113 -1.05 18.40 -12.02
N GLY A 114 -1.51 17.77 -10.95
CA GLY A 114 -2.84 17.16 -10.83
C GLY A 114 -2.99 15.79 -11.50
N SER A 115 -1.93 15.20 -12.06
CA SER A 115 -1.93 13.80 -12.50
C SER A 115 -1.84 12.84 -11.32
N LEU A 116 -2.10 11.56 -11.60
CA LEU A 116 -1.91 10.47 -10.63
C LEU A 116 -0.44 10.44 -10.17
N ASP A 117 0.50 10.48 -11.11
CA ASP A 117 1.95 10.41 -10.88
C ASP A 117 2.44 11.59 -10.04
N ALA A 118 1.89 12.79 -10.27
CA ALA A 118 2.20 13.97 -9.46
C ALA A 118 1.78 13.75 -8.01
N THR A 119 0.58 13.21 -7.79
CA THR A 119 0.04 12.92 -6.46
C THR A 119 0.83 11.81 -5.77
N VAL A 120 1.18 10.75 -6.50
CA VAL A 120 1.96 9.63 -5.98
C VAL A 120 3.36 10.10 -5.56
N LYS A 121 3.98 10.96 -6.37
CA LYS A 121 5.27 11.59 -6.05
C LYS A 121 5.17 12.43 -4.77
N GLU A 122 4.17 13.29 -4.64
CA GLU A 122 3.95 14.08 -3.42
C GLU A 122 3.79 13.18 -2.18
N LEU A 123 2.96 12.13 -2.28
CA LEU A 123 2.73 11.20 -1.17
C LEU A 123 4.00 10.49 -0.72
N ALA A 124 4.77 9.94 -1.66
CA ALA A 124 5.94 9.14 -1.35
C ALA A 124 7.20 9.97 -1.03
N CYS A 125 7.38 11.13 -1.68
CA CYS A 125 8.58 11.96 -1.49
C CYS A 125 8.45 12.94 -0.31
N GLU A 126 7.24 13.30 0.12
CA GLU A 126 6.99 14.20 1.24
C GLU A 126 6.52 13.47 2.52
N ASP A 127 6.61 12.14 2.54
CA ASP A 127 6.16 11.27 3.64
C ASP A 127 4.71 11.53 4.08
N MET A 128 3.83 11.89 3.13
CA MET A 128 2.43 12.16 3.42
C MET A 128 1.65 10.86 3.52
N VAL A 129 0.94 10.70 4.64
CA VAL A 129 0.07 9.53 4.89
C VAL A 129 -1.38 9.93 4.63
N PRO A 130 -2.07 9.29 3.65
CA PRO A 130 -3.48 9.56 3.41
C PRO A 130 -4.32 9.29 4.67
N SER A 131 -5.39 10.07 4.88
CA SER A 131 -6.36 9.84 5.95
C SER A 131 -7.24 8.61 5.66
N GLY A 132 -7.83 8.01 6.69
CA GLY A 132 -8.76 6.89 6.56
C GLY A 132 -8.15 5.54 6.96
N ASP A 133 -8.95 4.49 6.76
CA ASP A 133 -8.58 3.12 7.11
C ASP A 133 -7.46 2.58 6.22
N ALA A 134 -6.67 1.67 6.79
CA ALA A 134 -5.70 0.89 6.05
C ALA A 134 -6.23 -0.53 5.86
N TYR A 135 -6.03 -1.06 4.66
CA TYR A 135 -6.44 -2.41 4.28
C TYR A 135 -5.20 -3.30 4.09
N ALA A 136 -5.27 -4.53 4.59
CA ALA A 136 -4.18 -5.50 4.46
C ALA A 136 -4.04 -6.06 3.03
N ALA A 137 -5.13 -6.03 2.27
CA ALA A 137 -5.17 -6.34 0.84
C ALA A 137 -6.21 -5.47 0.10
N ILE A 138 -6.04 -5.31 -1.22
CA ILE A 138 -7.05 -4.65 -2.06
C ILE A 138 -8.38 -5.41 -2.06
N THR A 139 -8.35 -6.73 -1.93
CA THR A 139 -9.56 -7.55 -1.78
C THR A 139 -10.35 -7.20 -0.52
N ASP A 140 -9.68 -6.82 0.57
CA ASP A 140 -10.36 -6.39 1.81
C ASP A 140 -11.04 -5.03 1.61
N TYR A 141 -10.42 -4.13 0.86
CA TYR A 141 -11.03 -2.86 0.46
C TYR A 141 -12.28 -3.07 -0.40
N ILE A 142 -12.20 -3.99 -1.37
CA ILE A 142 -13.33 -4.36 -2.23
C ILE A 142 -14.45 -5.01 -1.40
N ALA A 143 -14.13 -5.94 -0.52
CA ALA A 143 -15.08 -6.62 0.36
C ALA A 143 -15.76 -5.66 1.36
N ALA A 144 -15.07 -4.59 1.78
CA ALA A 144 -15.64 -3.52 2.59
C ALA A 144 -16.62 -2.61 1.82
N GLY A 145 -16.84 -2.87 0.54
CA GLY A 145 -17.77 -2.12 -0.30
C GLY A 145 -17.16 -0.87 -0.92
N ARG A 146 -15.83 -0.80 -1.04
CA ARG A 146 -15.09 0.31 -1.65
C ARG A 146 -15.46 1.67 -1.02
N PRO A 147 -15.37 1.81 0.31
CA PRO A 147 -15.78 3.04 1.01
C PRO A 147 -14.94 4.26 0.61
#